data_AF-A0A0Q6FBV2-F1
#
_entry.id   AF-A0A0Q6FBV2-F1
#
_cell.length_a   1.000
_cell.length_b   1.000
_cell.length_c   1.000
_cell.angle_alpha   90.00
_cell.angle_beta   90.00
_cell.angle_gamma   90.00
#
_symmetry.space_group_name_H-M   'P 1'
#
loop_
_entity.id
_entity.type
_entity.pdbx_description
1 polymer ?
#
loop_
_entity_poly.entity_id
_entity_poly.type
_entity_poly.pdbx_seq_one_letter_code
_entity_poly.pdbx_strand_id
1 'polypeptide(L)'
;MSSMENGTQSPTRRRLTRDDRLRQLLDVAWRIIREEGTEALTLGHLSERAGVTKPVVYDHFTTRPGLLTVLYHDFDDRQTVLMDKALAESQPTLRDRARVIASAYVQCVLLQGKEVSGISAALAGSPELEKVKRECETELIDKCRNILAPFAGATGITMAGLWGMFGAAEALSRAAAADDITAAQAEDEIQQTIVSMVQRTAGQ
;
A
#
# COMPACT_ATOMS: atom_id res chain seq x y z
N MET A 1 -19.95 -62.54 -3.17
CA MET A 1 -21.14 -61.66 -3.10
C MET A 1 -20.94 -60.81 -1.86
N SER A 2 -20.36 -59.62 -2.03
CA SER A 2 -21.10 -58.33 -2.10
C SER A 2 -21.53 -57.88 -0.70
N SER A 3 -21.17 -56.72 -0.14
CA SER A 3 -20.52 -55.52 -0.67
C SER A 3 -19.95 -54.73 0.51
N MET A 4 -18.76 -54.13 0.33
CA MET A 4 -18.30 -53.01 1.15
C MET A 4 -18.91 -51.73 0.58
N GLU A 5 -19.89 -51.14 1.25
CA GLU A 5 -20.31 -49.77 0.97
C GLU A 5 -19.39 -48.80 1.71
N ASN A 6 -18.40 -48.29 0.99
CA ASN A 6 -17.53 -47.22 1.47
C ASN A 6 -18.25 -45.89 1.22
N GLY A 7 -18.93 -45.38 2.24
CA GLY A 7 -19.55 -44.06 2.23
C GLY A 7 -18.49 -42.99 1.99
N THR A 8 -18.45 -42.43 0.78
CA THR A 8 -17.56 -41.32 0.44
C THR A 8 -18.10 -40.06 1.13
N GLN A 9 -17.59 -39.78 2.32
CA GLN A 9 -17.83 -38.50 3.01
C GLN A 9 -17.20 -37.39 2.16
N SER A 10 -18.04 -36.60 1.49
CA SER A 10 -17.62 -35.36 0.86
C SER A 10 -17.08 -34.41 1.94
N PRO A 11 -15.89 -33.81 1.78
CA PRO A 11 -15.36 -32.90 2.77
C PRO A 11 -16.31 -31.71 2.90
N THR A 12 -16.84 -31.50 4.11
CA THR A 12 -17.68 -30.36 4.45
C THR A 12 -16.93 -29.08 4.09
N ARG A 13 -17.37 -28.41 3.02
CA ARG A 13 -16.79 -27.16 2.53
C ARG A 13 -16.94 -26.11 3.65
N ARG A 14 -15.90 -25.96 4.47
CA ARG A 14 -15.87 -25.06 5.62
C ARG A 14 -16.14 -23.64 5.11
N ARG A 15 -17.18 -23.01 5.64
CA ARG A 15 -17.56 -21.64 5.27
C ARG A 15 -16.41 -20.71 5.67
N LEU A 16 -15.87 -19.96 4.72
CA LEU A 16 -14.87 -18.93 5.00
C LEU A 16 -15.46 -17.87 5.92
N THR A 17 -14.62 -17.28 6.77
CA THR A 17 -14.98 -16.07 7.51
C THR A 17 -15.13 -14.90 6.54
N ARG A 18 -15.74 -13.80 6.99
CA ARG A 18 -15.87 -12.59 6.17
C ARG A 18 -14.50 -12.06 5.72
N ASP A 19 -13.51 -12.07 6.62
CA ASP A 19 -12.17 -11.55 6.33
C ASP A 19 -11.39 -12.47 5.39
N ASP A 20 -11.49 -13.78 5.57
CA ASP A 20 -10.85 -14.74 4.64
C ASP A 20 -11.47 -14.64 3.25
N ARG A 21 -12.78 -14.38 3.17
CA ARG A 21 -13.46 -14.12 1.90
C ARG A 21 -12.95 -12.84 1.26
N LEU A 22 -12.82 -11.76 2.03
CA LEU A 22 -12.30 -10.50 1.52
C LEU A 22 -10.89 -10.69 0.94
N ARG A 23 -9.97 -11.33 1.68
CA ARG A 23 -8.61 -11.63 1.20
C ARG A 23 -8.62 -12.43 -0.10
N GLN A 24 -9.44 -13.47 -0.19
CA GLN A 24 -9.58 -14.25 -1.42
C GLN A 24 -10.04 -13.38 -2.59
N LEU A 25 -11.03 -12.50 -2.39
CA LEU A 25 -11.53 -11.62 -3.45
C LEU A 25 -10.46 -10.61 -3.88
N LEU A 26 -9.69 -10.05 -2.95
CA LEU A 26 -8.59 -9.14 -3.27
C LEU A 26 -7.47 -9.85 -4.06
N ASP A 27 -7.12 -11.08 -3.68
CA ASP A 27 -6.11 -11.86 -4.40
C ASP A 27 -6.54 -12.18 -5.84
N VAL A 28 -7.83 -12.47 -6.05
CA VAL A 28 -8.40 -12.67 -7.40
C VAL A 28 -8.42 -11.35 -8.16
N ALA A 29 -8.82 -10.25 -7.53
CA ALA A 29 -8.85 -8.93 -8.17
C ALA A 29 -7.45 -8.50 -8.64
N TRP A 30 -6.42 -8.66 -7.80
CA TRP A 30 -5.03 -8.41 -8.19
C TRP A 30 -4.57 -9.30 -9.33
N ARG A 31 -5.03 -10.56 -9.39
CA ARG A 31 -4.73 -11.45 -10.51
C ARG A 31 -5.36 -10.95 -11.81
N ILE A 32 -6.62 -10.53 -11.78
CA ILE A 32 -7.30 -9.92 -12.93
C ILE A 32 -6.54 -8.69 -13.40
N ILE A 33 -6.16 -7.78 -12.50
CA ILE A 33 -5.43 -6.57 -12.88
C ILE A 33 -4.09 -6.93 -13.55
N ARG A 34 -3.36 -7.91 -13.02
CA ARG A 34 -2.08 -8.36 -13.58
C ARG A 34 -2.19 -9.01 -14.96
N GLU A 35 -3.23 -9.82 -15.14
CA GLU A 35 -3.41 -10.62 -16.36
C GLU A 35 -4.14 -9.87 -17.48
N GLU A 36 -5.10 -9.01 -17.10
CA GLU A 36 -6.09 -8.42 -18.01
C GLU A 36 -6.16 -6.89 -17.93
N GLY A 37 -5.51 -6.27 -16.94
CA GLY A 37 -5.52 -4.83 -16.70
C GLY A 37 -6.68 -4.35 -15.81
N THR A 38 -6.57 -3.13 -15.30
CA THR A 38 -7.54 -2.54 -14.35
C THR A 38 -8.94 -2.34 -14.94
N GLU A 39 -9.05 -2.13 -16.24
CA GLU A 39 -10.35 -1.97 -16.91
C GLU A 39 -11.18 -3.25 -16.95
N ALA A 40 -10.54 -4.42 -16.97
CA ALA A 40 -11.24 -5.69 -16.90
C ALA A 40 -11.87 -5.93 -15.50
N LEU A 41 -11.39 -5.24 -14.46
CA LEU A 41 -11.87 -5.44 -13.10
C LEU A 41 -13.25 -4.80 -12.89
N THR A 42 -14.28 -5.64 -13.01
CA THR A 42 -15.66 -5.33 -12.64
C THR A 42 -16.15 -6.28 -11.54
N LEU A 43 -17.19 -5.90 -10.77
CA LEU A 43 -17.76 -6.79 -9.74
C LEU A 43 -18.28 -8.10 -10.32
N GLY A 44 -18.84 -8.06 -11.55
CA GLY A 44 -19.29 -9.25 -12.28
C GLY A 44 -18.12 -10.16 -12.63
N HIS A 45 -17.08 -9.61 -13.28
CA HIS A 45 -15.90 -10.37 -13.67
C HIS A 45 -15.17 -10.96 -12.46
N LEU A 46 -15.08 -10.19 -11.37
CA LEU A 46 -14.54 -10.68 -10.10
C LEU A 46 -15.33 -11.87 -9.55
N SER A 47 -16.67 -11.81 -9.60
CA SER A 47 -17.53 -12.93 -9.16
C SER A 47 -17.24 -14.20 -9.94
N GLU A 48 -17.16 -14.07 -11.27
CA GLU A 48 -16.90 -15.18 -12.20
C GLU A 48 -15.51 -15.79 -11.96
N ARG A 49 -14.47 -14.95 -11.94
CA ARG A 49 -13.08 -15.37 -11.71
C ARG A 49 -12.85 -15.96 -10.32
N ALA A 50 -13.56 -15.49 -9.29
CA ALA A 50 -13.47 -16.01 -7.93
C ALA A 50 -14.31 -17.28 -7.70
N GLY A 51 -15.16 -17.66 -8.64
CA GLY A 51 -16.06 -18.81 -8.51
C GLY A 51 -17.10 -18.63 -7.40
N VAL A 52 -17.55 -17.40 -7.17
CA VAL A 52 -18.58 -17.06 -6.17
C VAL A 52 -19.81 -16.45 -6.84
N THR A 53 -20.95 -16.48 -6.14
CA THR A 53 -22.16 -15.84 -6.66
C THR A 53 -22.03 -14.32 -6.58
N LYS A 54 -22.71 -13.59 -7.48
CA LYS A 54 -22.70 -12.12 -7.47
C LYS A 54 -23.03 -11.53 -6.09
N PRO A 55 -24.09 -11.97 -5.36
CA PRO A 55 -24.38 -11.42 -4.03
C PRO A 55 -23.19 -11.43 -3.07
N VAL A 56 -22.34 -12.47 -3.10
CA VAL A 56 -21.14 -12.54 -2.24
C VAL A 56 -20.17 -11.39 -2.52
N VAL A 57 -19.93 -11.03 -3.78
CA VAL A 57 -19.06 -9.89 -4.12
C VAL A 57 -19.70 -8.57 -3.71
N TYR A 58 -21.00 -8.42 -3.96
CA TYR A 58 -21.73 -7.18 -3.64
C TYR A 58 -21.89 -6.95 -2.12
N ASP A 59 -21.84 -8.00 -1.30
CA ASP A 59 -21.77 -7.89 0.17
C ASP A 59 -20.44 -7.26 0.67
N HIS A 60 -19.39 -7.31 -0.16
CA HIS A 60 -18.07 -6.74 0.14
C HIS A 60 -17.85 -5.39 -0.57
N PHE A 61 -18.34 -5.26 -1.81
CA PHE A 61 -18.06 -4.10 -2.65
C PHE A 61 -19.34 -3.58 -3.30
N THR A 62 -19.75 -2.38 -2.92
CA THR A 62 -20.97 -1.75 -3.46
C THR A 62 -20.80 -1.29 -4.91
N THR A 63 -19.62 -0.79 -5.27
CA THR A 63 -19.32 -0.20 -6.58
C THR A 63 -17.92 -0.57 -7.04
N ARG A 64 -17.66 -0.45 -8.36
CA ARG A 64 -16.30 -0.64 -8.92
C ARG A 64 -15.29 0.35 -8.30
N PRO A 65 -15.59 1.66 -8.18
CA PRO A 65 -14.72 2.58 -7.43
C PRO A 65 -14.47 2.12 -5.99
N GLY A 66 -15.50 1.65 -5.28
CA GLY A 66 -15.34 1.12 -3.92
C GLY A 66 -14.40 -0.09 -3.85
N LEU A 67 -14.47 -1.02 -4.81
CA LEU A 67 -13.50 -2.12 -4.92
C LEU A 67 -12.07 -1.59 -5.17
N LEU A 68 -11.91 -0.62 -6.07
CA LEU A 68 -10.62 -0.03 -6.37
C LEU A 68 -10.01 0.71 -5.16
N THR A 69 -10.83 1.40 -4.36
CA THR A 69 -10.41 2.02 -3.10
C THR A 69 -9.91 0.98 -2.10
N VAL A 70 -10.61 -0.15 -1.94
CA VAL A 70 -10.15 -1.23 -1.05
C VAL A 70 -8.85 -1.85 -1.54
N LEU A 71 -8.66 -2.00 -2.85
CA LEU A 71 -7.39 -2.46 -3.42
C LEU A 71 -6.25 -1.47 -3.18
N TYR A 72 -6.53 -0.17 -3.21
CA TYR A 72 -5.54 0.85 -2.89
C TYR A 72 -5.07 0.72 -1.43
N HIS A 73 -5.99 0.57 -0.47
CA HIS A 73 -5.63 0.29 0.93
C HIS A 73 -4.86 -1.01 1.09
N ASP A 74 -5.29 -2.10 0.45
CA ASP A 74 -4.58 -3.39 0.51
C ASP A 74 -3.16 -3.28 -0.05
N PHE A 75 -2.93 -2.44 -1.07
CA PHE A 75 -1.59 -2.13 -1.54
C PHE A 75 -0.78 -1.37 -0.49
N ASP A 76 -1.33 -0.31 0.10
CA ASP A 76 -0.66 0.49 1.13
C ASP A 76 -0.30 -0.36 2.37
N ASP A 77 -1.21 -1.21 2.83
CA ASP A 77 -0.98 -2.17 3.92
C ASP A 77 0.20 -3.11 3.62
N ARG A 78 0.29 -3.64 2.39
CA ARG A 78 1.40 -4.48 1.96
C ARG A 78 2.72 -3.71 1.95
N GLN A 79 2.74 -2.46 1.50
CA GLN A 79 3.93 -1.61 1.53
C GLN A 79 4.36 -1.29 2.96
N THR A 80 3.40 -0.97 3.82
CA THR A 80 3.58 -0.72 5.25
C THR A 80 4.26 -1.90 5.94
N VAL A 81 3.85 -3.14 5.64
CA VAL A 81 4.49 -4.36 6.16
C VAL A 81 5.93 -4.52 5.67
N LEU A 82 6.22 -4.19 4.41
CA LEU A 82 7.59 -4.24 3.88
C LEU A 82 8.50 -3.23 4.58
N MET A 83 8.01 -2.00 4.77
CA MET A 83 8.73 -0.96 5.49
C MET A 83 8.99 -1.37 6.95
N ASP A 84 8.01 -1.97 7.64
CA ASP A 84 8.18 -2.45 9.02
C ASP A 84 9.25 -3.52 9.15
N LYS A 85 9.32 -4.45 8.21
CA LYS A 85 10.39 -5.46 8.17
C LYS A 85 11.75 -4.82 7.98
N ALA A 86 11.88 -3.92 7.00
CA ALA A 86 13.13 -3.21 6.75
C ALA A 86 13.56 -2.36 7.96
N LEU A 87 12.61 -1.75 8.67
CA LEU A 87 12.86 -1.02 9.91
C LEU A 87 13.34 -1.97 11.02
N ALA A 88 12.72 -3.14 11.19
CA ALA A 88 13.13 -4.11 12.20
C ALA A 88 14.56 -4.64 11.98
N GLU A 89 14.99 -4.74 10.72
CA GLU A 89 16.33 -5.18 10.32
C GLU A 89 17.38 -4.06 10.35
N SER A 90 16.94 -2.79 10.34
CA SER A 90 17.81 -1.62 10.36
C SER A 90 18.35 -1.26 11.75
N GLN A 91 19.53 -0.63 11.77
CA GLN A 91 20.07 -0.06 13.01
C GLN A 91 19.16 1.07 13.55
N PRO A 92 19.05 1.22 14.88
CA PRO A 92 18.24 2.28 15.50
C PRO A 92 18.95 3.64 15.48
N THR A 93 19.47 4.07 14.32
CA THR A 93 20.06 5.39 14.12
C THR A 93 19.16 6.24 13.22
N LEU A 94 19.18 7.57 13.40
CA LEU A 94 18.42 8.48 12.53
C LEU A 94 18.73 8.25 11.05
N ARG A 95 20.00 8.03 10.72
CA ARG A 95 20.46 7.87 9.34
C ARG A 95 19.89 6.59 8.70
N ASP A 96 19.92 5.48 9.44
CA ASP A 96 19.41 4.19 8.95
C ASP A 96 17.88 4.19 8.83
N ARG A 97 17.19 4.77 9.83
CA ARG A 97 15.72 4.94 9.78
C ARG A 97 15.29 5.82 8.60
N ALA A 98 15.99 6.94 8.38
CA ALA A 98 15.75 7.82 7.25
C ALA A 98 16.00 7.11 5.91
N ARG A 99 17.04 6.26 5.83
CA ARG A 99 17.34 5.47 4.61
C ARG A 99 16.22 4.49 4.30
N VAL A 100 15.70 3.79 5.31
CA VAL A 100 14.60 2.84 5.12
C VAL A 100 13.34 3.55 4.65
N ILE A 101 12.98 4.70 5.26
CA ILE A 101 11.83 5.51 4.82
C ILE A 101 12.02 5.96 3.36
N ALA A 102 13.19 6.51 3.02
CA ALA A 102 13.49 6.99 1.68
C ALA A 102 13.39 5.87 0.64
N SER A 103 14.06 4.74 0.89
CA SER A 103 14.02 3.60 -0.03
C SER A 103 12.63 3.00 -0.13
N ALA A 104 11.91 2.80 0.98
CA ALA A 104 10.55 2.28 0.93
C ALA A 104 9.62 3.15 0.08
N TYR A 105 9.74 4.48 0.19
CA TYR A 105 8.91 5.40 -0.60
C TYR A 105 9.30 5.44 -2.08
N VAL A 106 10.59 5.55 -2.39
CA VAL A 106 11.08 5.53 -3.79
C VAL A 106 10.75 4.20 -4.46
N GLN A 107 11.01 3.08 -3.78
CA GLN A 107 10.65 1.76 -4.29
C GLN A 107 9.14 1.61 -4.43
N CYS A 108 8.32 2.14 -3.53
CA CYS A 108 6.87 2.14 -3.71
C CYS A 108 6.48 2.85 -5.01
N VAL A 109 7.02 4.03 -5.30
CA VAL A 109 6.69 4.78 -6.53
C VAL A 109 7.28 4.16 -7.80
N LEU A 110 8.48 3.57 -7.73
CA LEU A 110 9.11 2.91 -8.89
C LEU A 110 8.52 1.51 -9.17
N LEU A 111 8.22 0.76 -8.11
CA LEU A 111 7.55 -0.55 -8.14
C LEU A 111 6.04 -0.43 -8.09
N GLN A 112 5.47 0.78 -8.13
CA GLN A 112 4.08 0.99 -8.51
C GLN A 112 3.96 0.46 -9.93
N GLY A 113 3.74 -0.85 -10.00
CA GLY A 113 3.60 -1.57 -11.24
C GLY A 113 2.41 -1.02 -12.00
N LYS A 114 2.26 -1.50 -13.23
CA LYS A 114 1.12 -1.15 -14.10
C LYS A 114 -0.22 -1.27 -13.37
N GLU A 115 -0.31 -2.11 -12.33
CA GLU A 115 -1.51 -2.32 -11.54
C GLU A 115 -1.95 -1.09 -10.72
N VAL A 116 -1.07 -0.51 -9.89
CA VAL A 116 -1.44 0.63 -9.02
C VAL A 116 -1.62 1.89 -9.85
N SER A 117 -0.77 2.10 -10.86
CA SER A 117 -0.95 3.18 -11.84
C SER A 117 -2.32 3.07 -12.54
N GLY A 118 -2.72 1.86 -12.92
CA GLY A 118 -4.04 1.60 -13.50
C GLY A 118 -5.19 1.86 -12.52
N ILE A 119 -5.05 1.51 -11.24
CA ILE A 119 -6.05 1.82 -10.19
C ILE A 119 -6.19 3.34 -10.01
N SER A 120 -5.07 4.05 -9.86
CA SER A 120 -5.06 5.52 -9.72
C SER A 120 -5.68 6.21 -10.94
N ALA A 121 -5.38 5.72 -12.16
CA ALA A 121 -5.96 6.23 -13.39
C ALA A 121 -7.47 5.97 -13.48
N ALA A 122 -7.93 4.76 -13.11
CA ALA A 122 -9.35 4.39 -13.12
C ALA A 122 -10.18 5.15 -12.07
N LEU A 123 -9.53 5.63 -11.00
CA LEU A 123 -10.12 6.43 -9.95
C LEU A 123 -9.94 7.95 -10.16
N ALA A 124 -9.21 8.37 -11.19
CA ALA A 124 -8.83 9.78 -11.39
C ALA A 124 -10.05 10.71 -11.43
N GLY A 125 -10.01 11.78 -10.63
CA GLY A 125 -11.10 12.76 -10.52
C GLY A 125 -12.29 12.34 -9.67
N SER A 126 -12.23 11.18 -9.00
CA SER A 126 -13.26 10.75 -8.05
C SER A 126 -12.99 11.28 -6.62
N PRO A 127 -14.03 11.69 -5.86
CA PRO A 127 -13.88 12.02 -4.45
C PRO A 127 -13.33 10.87 -3.61
N GLU A 128 -13.61 9.62 -4.01
CA GLU A 128 -13.12 8.42 -3.35
C GLU A 128 -11.60 8.30 -3.44
N LEU A 129 -10.99 8.64 -4.59
CA LEU A 129 -9.54 8.65 -4.76
C LEU A 129 -8.87 9.67 -3.85
N GLU A 130 -9.36 10.90 -3.89
CA GLU A 130 -8.79 12.00 -3.11
C GLU A 130 -8.86 11.70 -1.62
N LYS A 131 -9.97 11.09 -1.19
CA LYS A 131 -10.13 10.64 0.19
C LYS A 131 -9.14 9.55 0.56
N VAL A 132 -9.05 8.46 -0.20
CA VAL A 132 -8.13 7.36 0.13
C VAL A 132 -6.67 7.78 0.07
N LYS A 133 -6.29 8.59 -0.94
CA LYS A 133 -4.93 9.12 -1.04
C LYS A 133 -4.58 9.91 0.21
N ARG A 134 -5.48 10.82 0.64
CA ARG A 134 -5.26 11.66 1.81
C ARG A 134 -5.23 10.87 3.12
N GLU A 135 -6.03 9.80 3.23
CA GLU A 135 -6.00 8.88 4.37
C GLU A 135 -4.64 8.16 4.46
N CYS A 136 -4.20 7.51 3.37
CA CYS A 136 -2.90 6.83 3.31
C CYS A 136 -1.72 7.81 3.54
N GLU A 137 -1.77 9.01 2.96
CA GLU A 137 -0.75 10.05 3.19
C GLU A 137 -0.65 10.44 4.67
N THR A 138 -1.79 10.59 5.34
CA THR A 138 -1.84 10.95 6.76
C THR A 138 -1.29 9.82 7.62
N GLU A 139 -1.68 8.57 7.34
CA GLU A 139 -1.21 7.38 8.06
C GLU A 139 0.31 7.19 7.92
N LEU A 140 0.84 7.39 6.71
CA LEU A 140 2.28 7.35 6.45
C LEU A 140 3.02 8.47 7.22
N ILE A 141 2.48 9.69 7.21
CA ILE A 141 3.07 10.82 7.94
C ILE A 141 3.13 10.55 9.44
N ASP A 142 2.04 10.05 10.03
CA ASP A 142 1.99 9.70 11.44
C ASP A 142 2.96 8.57 11.77
N LYS A 143 3.11 7.58 10.88
CA LYS A 143 4.10 6.52 11.01
C LYS A 143 5.53 7.07 10.98
N CYS A 144 5.87 7.91 10.01
CA CYS A 144 7.17 8.57 9.93
C CYS A 144 7.46 9.39 11.19
N ARG A 145 6.46 10.11 11.72
CA ARG A 145 6.58 10.85 12.97
C ARG A 145 6.97 9.94 14.12
N ASN A 146 6.30 8.80 14.28
CA ASN A 146 6.57 7.83 15.34
C ASN A 146 7.96 7.20 15.22
N ILE A 147 8.39 6.86 13.99
CA ILE A 147 9.72 6.29 13.73
C ILE A 147 10.83 7.30 14.06
N LEU A 148 10.61 8.57 13.76
CA LEU A 148 11.62 9.62 13.87
C LEU A 148 11.62 10.33 15.24
N ALA A 149 10.53 10.22 16.01
CA ALA A 149 10.37 10.86 17.32
C ALA A 149 11.53 10.60 18.30
N PRO A 150 12.11 9.38 18.40
CA PRO A 150 13.24 9.13 19.31
C PRO A 150 14.51 9.94 19.01
N PHE A 151 14.63 10.52 17.81
CA PHE A 151 15.80 11.30 17.38
C PHE A 151 15.57 12.81 17.38
N ALA A 152 14.34 13.25 17.68
CA ALA A 152 13.98 14.65 17.71
C ALA A 152 14.38 15.32 19.04
N GLY A 153 14.60 16.64 19.00
CA GLY A 153 14.82 17.43 20.21
C GLY A 153 13.54 17.66 21.02
N ALA A 154 13.62 18.46 22.08
CA ALA A 154 12.51 18.68 23.03
C ALA A 154 11.24 19.27 22.39
N THR A 155 11.39 20.01 21.29
CA THR A 155 10.28 20.60 20.52
C THR A 155 9.54 19.59 19.64
N GLY A 156 10.15 18.43 19.37
CA GLY A 156 9.61 17.39 18.49
C GLY A 156 9.52 17.82 17.02
N ILE A 157 9.11 16.88 16.18
CA ILE A 157 8.95 17.12 14.74
C ILE A 157 7.60 17.78 14.47
N THR A 158 7.61 18.91 13.75
CA THR A 158 6.40 19.66 13.39
C THR A 158 5.66 19.00 12.24
N MET A 159 4.32 19.14 12.20
CA MET A 159 3.51 18.66 11.07
C MET A 159 3.90 19.33 9.75
N ALA A 160 4.22 20.62 9.77
CA ALA A 160 4.69 21.34 8.58
C ALA A 160 6.01 20.76 8.05
N GLY A 161 6.93 20.36 8.95
CA GLY A 161 8.16 19.67 8.56
C GLY A 161 7.88 18.33 7.88
N LEU A 162 6.99 17.52 8.48
CA LEU A 162 6.61 16.21 7.94
C LEU A 162 5.96 16.31 6.55
N TRP A 163 5.01 17.23 6.37
CA TRP A 163 4.39 17.48 5.06
C TRP A 163 5.39 18.02 4.04
N GLY A 164 6.34 18.86 4.47
CA GLY A 164 7.43 19.33 3.60
C GLY A 164 8.35 18.18 3.15
N MET A 165 8.70 17.27 4.07
CA MET A 165 9.48 16.07 3.77
C MET A 165 8.72 15.12 2.83
N PHE A 166 7.43 14.91 3.07
CA PHE A 166 6.57 14.08 2.23
C PHE A 166 6.47 14.64 0.80
N GLY A 167 6.23 15.95 0.64
CA GLY A 167 6.18 16.58 -0.68
C GLY A 167 7.51 16.51 -1.43
N ALA A 168 8.64 16.63 -0.73
CA ALA A 168 9.96 16.41 -1.34
C ALA A 168 10.11 14.95 -1.81
N ALA A 169 9.71 13.97 -1.00
CA ALA A 169 9.76 12.56 -1.37
C ALA A 169 8.88 12.24 -2.58
N GLU A 170 7.66 12.79 -2.66
CA GLU A 170 6.76 12.65 -3.82
C GLU A 170 7.41 13.21 -5.10
N ALA A 171 7.96 14.43 -5.02
CA ALA A 171 8.59 15.07 -6.17
C ALA A 171 9.85 14.34 -6.66
N LEU A 172 10.73 13.93 -5.75
CA LEU A 172 11.97 13.21 -6.07
C LEU A 172 11.68 11.82 -6.62
N SER A 173 10.72 11.09 -6.05
CA SER A 173 10.34 9.76 -6.53
C SER A 173 9.70 9.82 -7.91
N ARG A 174 8.88 10.84 -8.17
CA ARG A 174 8.31 11.07 -9.51
C ARG A 174 9.37 11.42 -10.55
N ALA A 175 10.37 12.24 -10.19
CA ALA A 175 11.50 12.53 -11.06
C ALA A 175 12.32 11.26 -11.37
N ALA A 176 12.51 10.39 -10.37
CA ALA A 176 13.16 9.09 -10.58
C ALA A 176 12.34 8.17 -11.50
N ALA A 177 11.01 8.12 -11.33
CA ALA A 177 10.12 7.33 -12.18
C ALA A 177 10.06 7.84 -13.64
N ALA A 178 10.38 9.12 -13.86
CA ALA A 178 10.47 9.73 -15.18
C ALA A 178 11.88 9.63 -15.80
N ASP A 179 12.81 8.94 -15.16
CA ASP A 179 14.23 8.84 -15.54
C ASP A 179 14.98 10.21 -15.58
N ASP A 180 14.42 11.26 -14.98
CA ASP A 180 15.07 12.58 -14.87
C ASP A 180 16.25 12.55 -13.87
N ILE A 181 16.16 11.68 -12.87
CA ILE A 181 17.21 11.34 -11.90
C ILE A 181 17.23 9.84 -11.64
N THR A 182 18.31 9.32 -11.06
CA THR A 182 18.36 7.91 -10.65
C THR A 182 17.60 7.67 -9.34
N ALA A 183 17.13 6.44 -9.14
CA ALA A 183 16.53 6.01 -7.87
C ALA A 183 17.46 6.28 -6.67
N ALA A 184 18.77 6.03 -6.82
CA ALA A 184 19.76 6.29 -5.77
C ALA A 184 19.86 7.78 -5.42
N GLN A 185 19.84 8.67 -6.41
CA GLN A 185 19.84 10.11 -6.17
C GLN A 185 18.58 10.57 -5.42
N ALA A 186 17.41 10.02 -5.77
CA ALA A 186 16.17 10.30 -5.05
C ALA A 186 16.24 9.79 -3.60
N GLU A 187 16.66 8.54 -3.38
CA GLU A 187 16.81 7.96 -2.04
C GLU A 187 17.77 8.77 -1.16
N ASP A 188 18.94 9.16 -1.69
CA ASP A 188 19.94 9.94 -0.97
C ASP A 188 19.43 11.33 -0.58
N GLU A 189 18.74 12.03 -1.49
CA GLU A 189 18.22 13.38 -1.22
C GLU A 189 17.05 13.35 -0.23
N ILE A 190 16.16 12.36 -0.32
CA ILE A 190 15.08 12.16 0.65
C ILE A 190 15.66 11.85 2.03
N GLN A 191 16.67 10.98 2.10
CA GLN A 191 17.35 10.68 3.36
C GLN A 191 17.94 11.95 3.99
N GLN A 192 18.64 12.77 3.21
CA GLN A 192 19.21 14.04 3.69
C GLN A 192 18.13 15.02 4.16
N THR A 193 17.01 15.09 3.45
CA THR A 193 15.86 15.90 3.82
C THR A 193 15.28 15.49 5.17
N ILE A 194 15.10 14.19 5.39
CA ILE A 194 14.63 13.63 6.67
C ILE A 194 15.61 13.95 7.80
N VAL A 195 16.90 13.68 7.60
CA VAL A 195 17.94 13.91 8.62
C VAL A 195 17.99 15.39 8.99
N SER A 196 18.03 16.29 8.00
CA SER A 196 18.08 17.73 8.21
C SER A 196 16.84 18.25 8.92
N MET A 197 15.66 17.74 8.56
CA MET A 197 14.40 18.08 9.22
C MET A 197 14.44 17.75 10.71
N VAL A 198 14.87 16.54 11.06
CA VAL A 198 14.95 16.10 12.46
C VAL A 198 16.01 16.90 13.22
N GLN A 199 17.19 17.11 12.64
CA GLN A 199 18.28 17.85 13.30
C GLN A 199 17.93 19.31 13.60
N ARG A 200 17.11 19.97 12.78
CA ARG A 200 16.61 21.34 13.08
C ARG A 200 15.86 21.42 14.41
N THR A 201 15.26 20.32 14.86
CA THR A 201 14.55 20.26 16.16
C THR A 201 15.49 20.03 17.34
N ALA A 202 16.69 19.50 17.10
CA ALA A 202 17.68 19.19 18.14
C ALA A 202 18.62 20.37 18.44
N GLY A 203 18.75 21.33 17.51
CA GLY A 203 19.54 22.55 17.67
C GLY A 203 18.77 23.74 18.25
N GLN A 204 17.49 23.56 18.60
CA GLN A 204 16.61 24.55 19.25
C GLN A 204 16.33 24.11 20.69
#